data_AF-A0A8H5YY46-F1
#
_entry.id   AF-A0A8H5YY46-F1
#
_cell.length_a   1.000
_cell.length_b   1.000
_cell.length_c   1.000
_cell.angle_alpha   90.00
_cell.angle_beta   90.00
_cell.angle_gamma   90.00
#
_symmetry.space_group_name_H-M   'P 1'
#
loop_
_entity.id
_entity.type
_entity.pdbx_description
1 polymer ?
#
loop_
_entity_poly.entity_id
_entity_poly.type
_entity_poly.pdbx_seq_one_letter_code
_entity_poly.pdbx_strand_id
1 'polypeptide(L)'
;MAASPAGNAESRCSKTLYIWQEALPQIGFRYPFVLHALLSLAALHIAYTFPTERSRSWLVGMYHHNEALTGFRRELSVITEENSEALFTWSICNVLYVFATSNPLYQGIDGGPTGSTSAQQEKVLGSEWIPMIRGLEAVLQPTHNYLRSGSMKAIMSTGNWDELNPEQGSQDPEDAHFCRARESWRDSDQAEVYEDALRVLRKCRLYSLQFREMDSETKSNWGYNKECRQL
;
A
#
# COMPACT_ATOMS: atom_id res chain seq x y z
N MET A 1 8.49 -22.68 49.69
CA MET A 1 9.06 -23.38 48.51
C MET A 1 7.88 -23.71 47.61
N ALA A 2 7.60 -23.08 46.47
CA ALA A 2 8.34 -22.13 45.66
C ALA A 2 7.38 -21.08 45.07
N ALA A 3 7.91 -19.88 44.85
CA ALA A 3 7.27 -18.79 44.10
C ALA A 3 7.55 -18.98 42.60
N SER A 4 6.52 -18.71 41.77
CA SER A 4 6.47 -18.23 40.36
C SER A 4 7.56 -18.65 39.33
N PRO A 5 7.23 -18.77 38.02
CA PRO A 5 6.64 -17.64 37.30
C PRO A 5 5.47 -17.97 36.37
N ALA A 6 4.48 -17.09 36.41
CA ALA A 6 3.70 -16.73 35.24
C ALA A 6 4.66 -16.38 34.09
N GLY A 7 4.76 -17.27 33.11
CA GLY A 7 5.51 -17.00 31.88
C GLY A 7 4.75 -15.98 31.05
N ASN A 8 5.35 -14.79 30.91
CA ASN A 8 4.92 -13.70 30.05
C ASN A 8 4.40 -14.19 28.69
N ALA A 9 3.07 -14.10 28.51
CA ALA A 9 2.39 -14.25 27.23
C ALA A 9 2.07 -12.88 26.59
N GLU A 10 2.80 -11.83 26.97
CA GLU A 10 2.73 -10.51 26.33
C GLU A 10 4.05 -10.23 25.60
N SER A 11 3.97 -10.02 24.28
CA SER A 11 4.99 -9.41 23.39
C SER A 11 5.21 -10.18 22.07
N ARG A 12 4.16 -10.66 21.39
CA ARG A 12 4.33 -11.38 20.10
C ARG A 12 3.52 -10.82 18.92
N CYS A 13 2.92 -9.62 19.04
CA CYS A 13 2.08 -9.02 18.00
C CYS A 13 1.98 -7.48 18.07
N SER A 14 2.98 -6.78 18.60
CA SER A 14 2.78 -5.39 19.04
C SER A 14 2.99 -4.33 17.95
N LYS A 15 4.05 -4.39 17.13
CA LYS A 15 4.49 -3.23 16.32
C LYS A 15 3.58 -2.89 15.12
N THR A 16 3.12 -3.89 14.35
CA THR A 16 2.26 -3.66 13.17
C THR A 16 0.86 -3.21 13.57
N LEU A 17 0.26 -3.90 14.56
CA LEU A 17 -1.03 -3.50 15.12
C LEU A 17 -0.93 -2.13 15.75
N TYR A 18 0.16 -1.82 16.46
CA TYR A 18 0.39 -0.49 17.01
C TYR A 18 0.36 0.61 15.93
N ILE A 19 1.01 0.43 14.79
CA ILE A 19 0.95 1.44 13.72
C ILE A 19 -0.49 1.67 13.27
N TRP A 20 -1.21 0.61 12.90
CA TRP A 20 -2.55 0.74 12.34
C TRP A 20 -3.65 1.07 13.36
N GLN A 21 -3.53 0.59 14.60
CA GLN A 21 -4.55 0.72 15.64
C GLN A 21 -4.30 1.90 16.59
N GLU A 22 -3.05 2.35 16.74
CA GLU A 22 -2.67 3.42 17.67
C GLU A 22 -2.09 4.61 16.93
N ALA A 23 -0.96 4.45 16.23
CA ALA A 23 -0.21 5.57 15.66
C ALA A 23 -1.00 6.30 14.57
N LEU A 24 -1.56 5.56 13.60
CA LEU A 24 -2.32 6.15 12.50
C LEU A 24 -3.58 6.89 12.98
N PRO A 25 -4.43 6.32 13.86
CA PRO A 25 -5.53 7.08 14.46
C PRO A 25 -5.08 8.31 15.25
N GLN A 26 -4.03 8.21 16.07
CA GLN A 26 -3.50 9.35 16.84
C GLN A 26 -3.05 10.48 15.92
N ILE A 27 -2.34 10.16 14.83
CA ILE A 27 -1.95 11.13 13.79
C ILE A 27 -3.20 11.70 13.12
N GLY A 28 -4.20 10.87 12.82
CA GLY A 28 -5.49 11.30 12.28
C GLY A 28 -6.21 12.33 13.17
N PHE A 29 -6.28 12.09 14.47
CA PHE A 29 -6.87 13.04 15.41
C PHE A 29 -6.07 14.34 15.54
N ARG A 30 -4.74 14.29 15.34
CA ARG A 30 -3.89 15.49 15.31
C ARG A 30 -4.03 16.27 13.99
N TYR A 31 -4.18 15.56 12.88
CA TYR A 31 -4.17 16.10 11.53
C TYR A 31 -5.44 15.68 10.76
N PRO A 32 -6.47 16.55 10.67
CA PRO A 32 -7.77 16.19 10.10
C PRO A 32 -7.73 15.60 8.68
N PHE A 33 -6.77 16.03 7.85
CA PHE A 33 -6.60 15.51 6.50
C PHE A 33 -6.21 14.02 6.49
N VAL A 34 -5.45 13.57 7.50
CA VAL A 34 -5.10 12.15 7.69
C VAL A 34 -6.33 11.37 8.13
N LEU A 35 -7.13 11.91 9.06
CA LEU A 35 -8.37 11.26 9.48
C LEU A 35 -9.32 11.05 8.30
N HIS A 36 -9.48 12.06 7.45
CA HIS A 36 -10.26 11.94 6.23
C HIS A 36 -9.71 10.85 5.29
N ALA A 37 -8.39 10.70 5.15
CA ALA A 37 -7.82 9.61 4.38
C ALA A 37 -8.17 8.23 4.98
N LEU A 38 -8.06 8.07 6.30
CA LEU A 38 -8.44 6.82 6.99
C LEU A 38 -9.94 6.50 6.82
N LEU A 39 -10.81 7.50 6.96
CA LEU A 39 -12.25 7.35 6.76
C LEU A 39 -12.59 6.99 5.32
N SER A 40 -11.85 7.53 4.34
CA SER A 40 -12.04 7.17 2.94
C SER A 40 -11.79 5.68 2.70
N LEU A 41 -10.70 5.14 3.25
CA LEU A 41 -10.37 3.72 3.17
C LEU A 41 -11.40 2.84 3.89
N ALA A 42 -11.84 3.25 5.08
CA ALA A 42 -12.88 2.54 5.82
C ALA A 42 -14.18 2.47 5.02
N ALA A 43 -14.58 3.57 4.38
CA ALA A 43 -15.78 3.63 3.56
C ALA A 43 -15.68 2.76 2.30
N LEU A 44 -14.51 2.73 1.64
CA LEU A 44 -14.25 1.81 0.51
C LEU A 44 -14.27 0.35 0.95
N HIS A 45 -13.70 0.03 2.11
CA HIS A 45 -13.75 -1.32 2.67
C HIS A 45 -15.18 -1.76 2.99
N ILE A 46 -16.01 -0.87 3.55
CA ILE A 46 -17.45 -1.12 3.76
C ILE A 46 -18.14 -1.35 2.42
N ALA A 47 -17.86 -0.52 1.39
CA ALA A 47 -18.45 -0.67 0.06
C ALA A 47 -18.13 -2.03 -0.59
N TYR A 48 -16.92 -2.54 -0.33
CA TYR A 48 -16.48 -3.86 -0.78
C TYR A 48 -17.17 -4.98 0.00
N THR A 49 -17.21 -4.87 1.33
CA THR A 49 -17.71 -5.91 2.26
C THR A 49 -19.22 -6.05 2.25
N PHE A 50 -19.95 -4.93 2.08
CA PHE A 50 -21.40 -4.86 2.16
C PHE A 50 -21.98 -4.34 0.83
N PRO A 51 -22.31 -5.24 -0.12
CA PRO A 51 -22.82 -4.86 -1.44
C PRO A 51 -24.09 -3.99 -1.38
N THR A 52 -24.93 -4.16 -0.35
CA THR A 52 -26.15 -3.38 -0.12
C THR A 52 -25.88 -1.90 0.14
N GLU A 53 -24.72 -1.56 0.69
CA GLU A 53 -24.33 -0.19 1.02
C GLU A 53 -23.26 0.36 0.09
N ARG A 54 -22.94 -0.37 -0.98
CA ARG A 54 -21.82 -0.09 -1.87
C ARG A 54 -21.83 1.33 -2.42
N SER A 55 -22.90 1.73 -3.11
CA SER A 55 -22.97 3.05 -3.76
C SER A 55 -22.88 4.19 -2.75
N ARG A 56 -23.56 4.04 -1.61
CA ARG A 56 -23.55 5.03 -0.52
C ARG A 56 -22.15 5.16 0.09
N SER A 57 -21.54 4.03 0.45
CA SER A 57 -20.23 3.99 1.12
C SER A 57 -19.11 4.42 0.17
N TRP A 58 -19.24 4.14 -1.12
CA TRP A 58 -18.35 4.66 -2.14
C TRP A 58 -18.37 6.18 -2.22
N LEU A 59 -19.57 6.79 -2.26
CA LEU A 59 -19.71 8.25 -2.28
C LEU A 59 -19.11 8.89 -1.03
N VAL A 60 -19.31 8.28 0.14
CA VAL A 60 -18.68 8.69 1.41
C VAL A 60 -17.16 8.59 1.31
N GLY A 61 -16.63 7.52 0.71
CA GLY A 61 -15.21 7.33 0.47
C GLY A 61 -14.62 8.43 -0.40
N MET A 62 -15.27 8.75 -1.53
CA MET A 62 -14.86 9.84 -2.42
C MET A 62 -14.90 11.20 -1.72
N TYR A 63 -15.95 11.48 -0.96
CA TYR A 63 -16.08 12.72 -0.19
C TYR A 63 -14.90 12.92 0.76
N HIS A 64 -14.62 11.91 1.61
CA HIS A 64 -13.51 12.01 2.55
C HIS A 64 -12.16 12.05 1.86
N HIS A 65 -11.97 11.35 0.73
CA HIS A 65 -10.73 11.44 -0.02
C HIS A 65 -10.47 12.87 -0.55
N ASN A 66 -11.50 13.55 -1.05
CA ASN A 66 -11.38 14.94 -1.53
C ASN A 66 -11.02 15.92 -0.40
N GLU A 67 -11.63 15.76 0.78
CA GLU A 67 -11.27 16.56 1.97
C GLU A 67 -9.83 16.29 2.40
N ALA A 68 -9.41 15.02 2.41
CA ALA A 68 -8.05 14.61 2.72
C ALA A 68 -7.04 15.24 1.75
N LEU A 69 -7.31 15.19 0.45
CA LEU A 69 -6.46 15.77 -0.59
C LEU A 69 -6.33 17.28 -0.46
N THR A 70 -7.43 17.97 -0.14
CA THR A 70 -7.45 19.42 0.07
C THR A 70 -6.56 19.82 1.26
N GLY A 71 -6.72 19.13 2.40
CA GLY A 71 -5.89 19.38 3.57
C GLY A 71 -4.42 19.03 3.34
N PHE A 72 -4.14 17.90 2.68
CA PHE A 72 -2.78 17.50 2.30
C PHE A 72 -2.08 18.56 1.44
N ARG A 73 -2.75 19.08 0.40
CA ARG A 73 -2.18 20.13 -0.48
C ARG A 73 -1.82 21.40 0.29
N ARG A 74 -2.59 21.74 1.34
CA ARG A 74 -2.29 22.90 2.19
C ARG A 74 -1.02 22.69 2.99
N GLU A 75 -0.88 21.53 3.65
CA GLU A 75 0.29 21.20 4.46
C GLU A 75 1.55 20.95 3.60
N LEU A 76 1.38 20.50 2.35
CA LEU A 76 2.48 20.27 1.41
C LEU A 76 3.25 21.55 1.03
N SER A 77 2.64 22.73 1.21
CA SER A 77 3.28 24.01 0.92
C SER A 77 4.50 24.29 1.79
N VAL A 78 4.53 23.76 3.02
CA VAL A 78 5.63 23.91 3.98
C VAL A 78 5.82 22.59 4.73
N ILE A 79 6.79 21.80 4.28
CA ILE A 79 7.12 20.52 4.92
C ILE A 79 8.04 20.79 6.12
N THR A 80 7.64 20.30 7.29
CA THR A 80 8.38 20.42 8.56
C THR A 80 8.57 19.04 9.19
N GLU A 81 9.37 18.97 10.27
CA GLU A 81 9.54 17.72 11.02
C GLU A 81 8.19 17.26 11.63
N GLU A 82 7.39 18.20 12.14
CA GLU A 82 6.14 17.91 12.85
C GLU A 82 5.05 17.36 11.93
N ASN A 83 4.96 17.85 10.68
CA ASN A 83 3.94 17.41 9.73
C ASN A 83 4.40 16.25 8.84
N SER A 84 5.69 15.87 8.91
CA SER A 84 6.28 14.82 8.07
C SER A 84 5.58 13.45 8.20
N GLU A 85 5.31 13.00 9.43
CA GLU A 85 4.62 11.74 9.70
C GLU A 85 3.17 11.76 9.20
N ALA A 86 2.50 12.92 9.27
CA ALA A 86 1.14 13.09 8.77
C ALA A 86 1.08 13.06 7.24
N LEU A 87 1.99 13.77 6.58
CA LEU A 87 2.13 13.77 5.12
C LEU A 87 2.44 12.36 4.60
N PHE A 88 3.34 11.64 5.27
CA PHE A 88 3.68 10.27 4.93
C PHE A 88 2.52 9.30 5.19
N THR A 89 1.81 9.45 6.31
CA THR A 89 0.60 8.68 6.60
C THR A 89 -0.44 8.82 5.48
N TRP A 90 -0.74 10.07 5.12
CA TRP A 90 -1.70 10.36 4.06
C TRP A 90 -1.23 9.74 2.74
N SER A 91 0.07 9.79 2.45
CA SER A 91 0.67 9.19 1.25
C SER A 91 0.41 7.69 1.17
N ILE A 92 0.63 6.95 2.28
CA ILE A 92 0.32 5.52 2.37
C ILE A 92 -1.17 5.28 2.13
N CYS A 93 -2.03 6.07 2.77
CA CYS A 93 -3.47 5.94 2.62
C CYS A 93 -3.92 6.23 1.18
N ASN A 94 -3.30 7.20 0.51
CA ASN A 94 -3.55 7.54 -0.88
C ASN A 94 -3.19 6.38 -1.81
N VAL A 95 -2.05 5.72 -1.61
CA VAL A 95 -1.68 4.52 -2.38
C VAL A 95 -2.74 3.43 -2.25
N LEU A 96 -3.19 3.15 -1.02
CA LEU A 96 -4.24 2.15 -0.78
C LEU A 96 -5.58 2.54 -1.42
N TYR A 97 -5.94 3.83 -1.38
CA TYR A 97 -7.15 4.34 -1.99
C TYR A 97 -7.10 4.18 -3.52
N VAL A 98 -5.98 4.52 -4.13
CA VAL A 98 -5.75 4.37 -5.57
C VAL A 98 -5.88 2.90 -5.97
N PHE A 99 -5.25 1.97 -5.23
CA PHE A 99 -5.41 0.53 -5.51
C PHE A 99 -6.84 0.03 -5.32
N ALA A 100 -7.55 0.49 -4.30
CA ALA A 100 -8.93 0.11 -4.05
C ALA A 100 -9.87 0.62 -5.15
N THR A 101 -9.58 1.77 -5.74
CA THR A 101 -10.40 2.39 -6.79
C THR A 101 -10.00 1.98 -8.21
N SER A 102 -8.77 1.54 -8.43
CA SER A 102 -8.27 1.05 -9.73
C SER A 102 -8.71 -0.38 -10.05
N ASN A 103 -9.32 -1.10 -9.11
CA ASN A 103 -9.73 -2.49 -9.34
C ASN A 103 -10.95 -2.56 -10.30
N PRO A 104 -10.86 -3.32 -11.41
CA PRO A 104 -11.95 -3.48 -12.37
C PRO A 104 -13.19 -4.21 -11.80
N LEU A 105 -13.15 -4.73 -10.57
CA LEU A 105 -14.35 -5.20 -9.85
C LEU A 105 -15.37 -4.08 -9.52
N TYR A 106 -15.06 -2.82 -9.84
CA TYR A 106 -16.04 -1.76 -10.00
C TYR A 106 -17.00 -2.08 -11.15
N GLN A 107 -18.01 -2.93 -10.88
CA GLN A 107 -19.28 -2.81 -11.59
C GLN A 107 -19.82 -1.42 -11.25
N GLY A 108 -20.01 -0.61 -12.29
CA GLY A 108 -20.57 0.73 -12.15
C GLY A 108 -21.83 0.68 -11.29
N ILE A 109 -22.07 1.79 -10.59
CA ILE A 109 -23.28 2.03 -9.79
C ILE A 109 -24.57 1.77 -10.60
N ASP A 110 -24.47 1.72 -11.93
CA ASP A 110 -25.50 1.30 -12.86
C ASP A 110 -25.20 -0.13 -13.36
N GLY A 111 -25.98 -1.11 -12.88
CA GLY A 111 -25.85 -2.54 -13.18
C GLY A 111 -26.16 -2.96 -14.62
N GLY A 112 -25.47 -2.37 -15.60
CA GLY A 112 -25.49 -2.79 -17.00
C GLY A 112 -24.17 -3.44 -17.42
N PRO A 113 -24.17 -4.62 -18.07
CA PRO A 113 -22.97 -5.23 -18.64
C PRO A 113 -22.60 -4.55 -19.97
N THR A 114 -22.27 -3.26 -19.94
CA THR A 114 -22.01 -2.47 -21.16
C THR A 114 -20.76 -1.59 -21.11
N GLY A 115 -19.90 -1.74 -20.09
CA GLY A 115 -18.53 -1.24 -20.19
C GLY A 115 -17.74 -2.17 -21.11
N SER A 116 -17.35 -1.71 -22.30
CA SER A 116 -16.42 -2.46 -23.14
C SER A 116 -15.15 -2.76 -22.34
N THR A 117 -14.58 -3.96 -22.50
CA THR A 117 -13.32 -4.38 -21.87
C THR A 117 -12.20 -3.34 -22.03
N SER A 118 -12.26 -2.52 -23.09
CA SER A 118 -11.36 -1.39 -23.35
C SER A 118 -11.48 -0.25 -22.34
N ALA A 119 -12.69 0.17 -21.94
CA ALA A 119 -12.88 1.24 -20.95
C ALA A 119 -12.48 0.81 -19.53
N GLN A 120 -12.56 -0.50 -19.28
CA GLN A 120 -12.13 -1.12 -18.03
C GLN A 120 -10.60 -1.28 -17.99
N GLN A 121 -9.98 -1.67 -19.11
CA GLN A 121 -8.51 -1.67 -19.28
C GLN A 121 -7.92 -0.26 -19.23
N GLU A 122 -8.55 0.76 -19.83
CA GLU A 122 -8.10 2.15 -19.76
C GLU A 122 -8.12 2.73 -18.35
N LYS A 123 -9.02 2.28 -17.47
CA LYS A 123 -9.04 2.68 -16.04
C LYS A 123 -7.93 2.01 -15.23
N VAL A 124 -7.67 0.71 -15.48
CA VAL A 124 -6.57 -0.03 -14.84
C VAL A 124 -5.21 0.47 -15.33
N LEU A 125 -5.11 0.79 -16.61
CA LEU A 125 -3.96 1.45 -17.24
C LEU A 125 -4.03 2.99 -17.10
N GLY A 126 -4.95 3.50 -16.28
CA GLY A 126 -5.30 4.91 -16.22
C GLY A 126 -4.10 5.78 -15.90
N SER A 127 -3.91 6.83 -16.68
CA SER A 127 -2.86 7.82 -16.46
C SER A 127 -3.05 8.63 -15.18
N GLU A 128 -4.11 8.42 -14.40
CA GLU A 128 -4.39 9.19 -13.18
C GLU A 128 -3.66 8.63 -11.95
N TRP A 129 -3.51 7.30 -11.85
CA TRP A 129 -2.83 6.70 -10.70
C TRP A 129 -1.32 6.97 -10.72
N ILE A 130 -0.70 7.02 -11.91
CA ILE A 130 0.74 7.24 -12.04
C ILE A 130 1.16 8.61 -11.47
N PRO A 131 0.55 9.74 -11.84
CA PRO A 131 0.78 11.04 -11.19
C PRO A 131 0.45 11.04 -9.70
N MET A 132 -0.63 10.37 -9.27
CA MET A 132 -1.00 10.30 -7.86
C MET A 132 0.06 9.58 -7.01
N ILE A 133 0.70 8.53 -7.54
CA ILE A 133 1.79 7.82 -6.87
C ILE A 133 3.11 8.57 -7.02
N ARG A 134 3.45 9.10 -8.21
CA ARG A 134 4.69 9.86 -8.44
C ARG A 134 4.76 11.14 -7.61
N GLY A 135 3.62 11.79 -7.33
CA GLY A 135 3.57 12.94 -6.44
C GLY A 135 4.05 12.64 -5.01
N LEU A 136 4.03 11.37 -4.58
CA LEU A 136 4.49 10.97 -3.26
C LEU A 136 6.01 11.01 -3.12
N GLU A 137 6.77 10.81 -4.20
CA GLU A 137 8.23 10.89 -4.17
C GLU A 137 8.69 12.30 -3.74
N ALA A 138 8.00 13.34 -4.23
CA ALA A 138 8.25 14.73 -3.85
C ALA A 138 7.98 15.01 -2.36
N VAL A 139 7.15 14.20 -1.71
CA VAL A 139 6.87 14.26 -0.26
C VAL A 139 7.90 13.47 0.51
N LEU A 140 8.25 12.28 0.01
CA LEU A 140 9.14 11.33 0.67
C LEU A 140 10.57 11.86 0.76
N GLN A 141 11.08 12.48 -0.30
CA GLN A 141 12.44 13.03 -0.31
C GLN A 141 12.73 13.98 0.87
N PRO A 142 11.95 15.06 1.09
CA PRO A 142 12.18 15.98 2.20
C PRO A 142 11.81 15.40 3.57
N THR A 143 10.90 14.42 3.64
CA THR A 143 10.46 13.83 4.92
C THR A 143 11.31 12.65 5.38
N HIS A 144 12.09 12.02 4.49
CA HIS A 144 12.84 10.78 4.74
C HIS A 144 13.68 10.82 6.02
N ASN A 145 14.37 11.93 6.28
CA ASN A 145 15.23 12.06 7.45
C ASN A 145 14.45 12.13 8.77
N TYR A 146 13.30 12.82 8.78
CA TYR A 146 12.42 12.95 9.94
C TYR A 146 11.73 11.61 10.27
N LEU A 147 11.26 10.92 9.24
CA LEU A 147 10.58 9.62 9.39
C LEU A 147 11.52 8.54 9.93
N ARG A 148 12.82 8.58 9.60
CA ARG A 148 13.83 7.63 10.09
C ARG A 148 14.07 7.72 11.60
N SER A 149 13.79 8.87 12.21
CA SER A 149 13.88 9.08 13.67
C SER A 149 12.53 9.00 14.40
N GLY A 150 11.42 9.04 13.66
CA GLY A 150 10.06 9.08 14.22
C GLY A 150 9.45 7.73 14.57
N SER A 151 8.16 7.78 14.95
CA SER A 151 7.30 6.62 15.22
C SER A 151 7.10 5.73 13.99
N MET A 152 7.20 6.33 12.79
CA MET A 152 7.02 5.66 11.51
C MET A 152 8.27 4.96 10.97
N LYS A 153 9.42 5.06 11.65
CA LYS A 153 10.70 4.43 11.25
C LYS A 153 10.54 2.96 10.88
N ALA A 154 9.70 2.26 11.63
CA ALA A 154 9.50 0.84 11.46
C ALA A 154 8.98 0.53 10.04
N ILE A 155 7.99 1.30 9.56
CA ILE A 155 7.37 1.10 8.23
C ILE A 155 8.32 1.40 7.07
N MET A 156 9.39 2.18 7.31
CA MET A 156 10.40 2.49 6.29
C MET A 156 11.39 1.34 6.06
N SER A 157 11.41 0.33 6.93
CA SER A 157 12.31 -0.82 6.79
C SER A 157 11.84 -1.71 5.65
N THR A 158 12.63 -1.79 4.59
CA THR A 158 12.40 -2.67 3.42
C THR A 158 12.98 -4.07 3.61
N GLY A 159 13.46 -4.41 4.81
CA GLY A 159 14.02 -5.74 5.11
C GLY A 159 15.24 -6.05 4.24
N ASN A 160 15.27 -7.22 3.63
CA ASN A 160 16.31 -7.64 2.68
C ASN A 160 16.05 -7.18 1.23
N TRP A 161 15.17 -6.20 1.00
CA TRP A 161 14.79 -5.82 -0.37
C TRP A 161 16.01 -5.66 -1.28
N ASP A 162 17.06 -4.95 -0.85
CA ASP A 162 18.25 -4.70 -1.67
C ASP A 162 19.07 -5.96 -1.97
N GLU A 163 18.94 -7.01 -1.16
CA GLU A 163 19.62 -8.29 -1.33
C GLU A 163 18.89 -9.23 -2.30
N LEU A 164 17.61 -8.97 -2.60
CA LEU A 164 16.82 -9.80 -3.52
C LEU A 164 17.29 -9.65 -4.96
N ASN A 165 17.67 -10.77 -5.56
CA ASN A 165 18.03 -10.84 -6.97
C ASN A 165 17.07 -11.77 -7.75
N PRO A 166 16.17 -11.21 -8.58
CA PRO A 166 15.27 -12.02 -9.41
C PRO A 166 15.98 -12.81 -10.51
N GLU A 167 17.23 -12.47 -10.83
CA GLU A 167 18.01 -13.19 -11.85
C GLU A 167 18.71 -14.44 -11.30
N GLN A 168 18.73 -14.66 -9.98
CA GLN A 168 19.22 -15.90 -9.38
C GLN A 168 18.14 -16.99 -9.52
N GLY A 169 18.09 -17.56 -10.73
CA GLY A 169 17.41 -18.79 -11.15
C GLY A 169 16.36 -19.37 -10.20
N SER A 170 15.17 -18.76 -10.15
CA SER A 170 14.01 -19.46 -9.61
C SER A 170 13.49 -20.43 -10.68
N GLN A 171 13.47 -21.74 -10.40
CA GLN A 171 12.79 -22.74 -11.25
C GLN A 171 11.26 -22.68 -11.07
N ASP A 172 10.73 -21.49 -10.75
CA ASP A 172 9.34 -21.29 -10.38
C ASP A 172 8.48 -21.10 -11.65
N PRO A 173 7.45 -21.94 -11.88
CA PRO A 173 6.57 -21.82 -13.04
C PRO A 173 5.84 -20.46 -13.12
N GLU A 174 5.61 -19.78 -12.00
CA GLU A 174 5.02 -18.44 -12.01
C GLU A 174 6.02 -17.35 -12.44
N ASP A 175 7.31 -17.48 -12.07
CA ASP A 175 8.35 -16.54 -12.55
C ASP A 175 8.52 -16.65 -14.07
N ALA A 176 8.41 -17.87 -14.60
CA ALA A 176 8.37 -18.12 -16.03
C ALA A 176 7.18 -17.42 -16.71
N HIS A 177 6.04 -17.22 -16.02
CA HIS A 177 4.92 -16.45 -16.55
C HIS A 177 5.25 -14.97 -16.70
N PHE A 178 5.85 -14.35 -15.68
CA PHE A 178 6.30 -12.95 -15.77
C PHE A 178 7.35 -12.78 -16.87
N CYS A 179 8.28 -13.72 -17.00
CA CYS A 179 9.31 -13.68 -18.05
C CYS A 179 8.74 -13.77 -19.48
N ARG A 180 7.58 -14.39 -19.69
CA ARG A 180 6.91 -14.40 -21.01
C ARG A 180 6.45 -13.02 -21.46
N ALA A 181 6.25 -12.07 -20.53
CA ALA A 181 5.83 -10.72 -20.87
C ALA A 181 6.82 -10.02 -21.83
N ARG A 182 8.11 -10.42 -21.82
CA ARG A 182 9.16 -9.95 -22.73
C ARG A 182 8.81 -10.08 -24.22
N GLU A 183 7.98 -11.06 -24.58
CA GLU A 183 7.50 -11.22 -25.95
C GLU A 183 6.72 -9.99 -26.44
N SER A 184 6.10 -9.23 -25.53
CA SER A 184 5.25 -8.08 -25.84
C SER A 184 6.04 -6.81 -26.22
N TRP A 185 7.32 -6.72 -25.85
CA TRP A 185 8.15 -5.52 -26.08
C TRP A 185 9.49 -5.81 -26.74
N ARG A 186 9.64 -7.00 -27.35
CA ARG A 186 10.88 -7.45 -27.99
C ARG A 186 11.40 -6.48 -29.05
N ASP A 187 10.49 -5.86 -29.80
CA ASP A 187 10.80 -4.95 -30.90
C ASP A 187 10.51 -3.47 -30.52
N SER A 188 10.39 -3.17 -29.22
CA SER A 188 10.12 -1.82 -28.73
C SER A 188 11.40 -1.02 -28.54
N ASP A 189 11.39 0.25 -28.97
CA ASP A 189 12.44 1.22 -28.67
C ASP A 189 12.61 1.53 -27.17
N GLN A 190 11.65 1.09 -26.34
CA GLN A 190 11.65 1.28 -24.88
C GLN A 190 11.80 -0.03 -24.11
N ALA A 191 12.33 -1.09 -24.76
CA ALA A 191 12.50 -2.40 -24.16
C ALA A 191 13.22 -2.36 -22.80
N GLU A 192 14.23 -1.48 -22.64
CA GLU A 192 14.97 -1.33 -21.37
C GLU A 192 14.08 -0.92 -20.20
N VAL A 193 13.15 0.02 -20.41
CA VAL A 193 12.22 0.49 -19.37
C VAL A 193 11.27 -0.64 -18.95
N TYR A 194 10.80 -1.42 -19.92
CA TYR A 194 9.93 -2.57 -19.63
C TYR A 194 10.69 -3.70 -18.93
N GLU A 195 11.97 -3.92 -19.26
CA GLU A 195 12.82 -4.88 -18.54
C GLU A 195 13.05 -4.46 -17.08
N ASP A 196 13.32 -3.18 -16.82
CA ASP A 196 13.48 -2.69 -15.45
C ASP A 196 12.18 -2.83 -14.64
N ALA A 197 11.03 -2.51 -15.24
CA ALA A 197 9.73 -2.73 -14.62
C ALA A 197 9.48 -4.21 -14.33
N LEU A 198 9.80 -5.09 -15.28
CA LEU A 198 9.70 -6.54 -15.10
C LEU A 198 10.62 -7.03 -13.97
N ARG A 199 11.84 -6.52 -13.88
CA ARG A 199 12.79 -6.85 -12.80
C ARG A 199 12.21 -6.46 -11.44
N VAL A 200 11.68 -5.24 -11.30
CA VAL A 200 11.05 -4.78 -10.05
C VAL A 200 9.84 -5.65 -9.70
N LEU A 201 9.01 -6.01 -10.67
CA LEU A 201 7.84 -6.86 -10.44
C LEU A 201 8.21 -8.26 -9.95
N ARG A 202 9.22 -8.88 -10.56
CA ARG A 202 9.78 -10.17 -10.12
C ARG A 202 10.37 -10.07 -8.71
N LYS A 203 11.04 -8.97 -8.41
CA LYS A 203 11.58 -8.67 -7.06
C LYS A 203 10.47 -8.49 -6.02
N CYS A 204 9.39 -7.77 -6.33
CA CYS A 204 8.18 -7.66 -5.50
C CYS A 204 7.58 -9.03 -5.18
N ARG A 205 7.53 -9.92 -6.18
CA ARG A 205 7.04 -11.29 -5.98
C ARG A 205 7.94 -12.08 -5.04
N LEU A 206 9.26 -12.08 -5.26
CA LEU A 206 10.20 -12.76 -4.37
C LEU A 206 10.09 -12.26 -2.93
N TYR A 207 10.04 -10.94 -2.75
CA TYR A 207 9.82 -10.32 -1.45
C TYR A 207 8.51 -10.80 -0.82
N SER A 208 7.43 -10.87 -1.60
CA SER A 208 6.12 -11.32 -1.15
C SER A 208 6.09 -12.81 -0.76
N LEU A 209 6.81 -13.66 -1.50
CA LEU A 209 6.90 -15.10 -1.25
C LEU A 209 7.61 -15.42 0.06
N GLN A 210 8.64 -14.65 0.43
CA GLN A 210 9.34 -14.85 1.69
C GLN A 210 8.39 -14.79 2.89
N PHE A 211 7.33 -13.98 2.84
CA PHE A 211 6.33 -13.94 3.92
C PHE A 211 5.52 -15.23 4.07
N ARG A 212 5.40 -16.05 3.02
CA ARG A 212 4.75 -17.35 3.12
C ARG A 212 5.61 -18.38 3.85
N GLU A 213 6.93 -18.32 3.66
CA GLU A 213 7.89 -19.35 4.09
C GLU A 213 8.72 -18.95 5.33
N MET A 214 8.77 -17.67 5.71
CA MET A 214 9.57 -17.20 6.84
C MET A 214 9.11 -17.77 8.19
N ASP A 215 10.09 -18.00 9.07
CA ASP A 215 9.87 -18.36 10.47
C ASP A 215 9.28 -17.18 11.29
N SER A 216 8.74 -17.49 12.46
CA SER A 216 8.05 -16.51 13.32
C SER A 216 8.94 -15.38 13.84
N GLU A 217 10.26 -15.60 13.97
CA GLU A 217 11.22 -14.63 14.50
C GLU A 217 11.58 -13.60 13.43
N THR A 218 11.88 -14.05 12.21
CA THR A 218 12.13 -13.19 11.05
C THR A 218 10.88 -12.40 10.67
N LYS A 219 9.69 -13.03 10.70
CA LYS A 219 8.39 -12.34 10.54
C LYS A 219 8.13 -11.26 11.59
N SER A 220 8.59 -11.46 12.82
CA SER A 220 8.42 -10.47 13.90
C SER A 220 9.34 -9.26 13.73
N ASN A 221 10.56 -9.50 13.24
CA ASN A 221 11.53 -8.44 12.97
C ASN A 221 11.19 -7.61 11.71
N TRP A 222 10.58 -8.22 10.69
CA TRP A 222 10.15 -7.55 9.45
C TRP A 222 8.66 -7.23 9.44
N GLY A 223 8.07 -7.13 10.65
CA GLY A 223 6.64 -7.20 10.90
C GLY A 223 5.78 -6.16 10.17
N TYR A 224 5.34 -6.49 8.96
CA TYR A 224 4.32 -5.70 8.24
C TYR A 224 3.24 -6.54 7.56
N ASN A 225 3.44 -7.84 7.33
CA ASN A 225 2.47 -8.69 6.63
C ASN A 225 2.10 -9.91 7.45
N LYS A 226 1.02 -9.82 8.23
CA LYS A 226 0.30 -11.01 8.69
C LYS A 226 -0.73 -11.40 7.63
N GLU A 227 -0.56 -12.60 7.11
CA GLU A 227 -1.53 -13.44 6.39
C GLU A 227 -2.75 -12.70 5.80
N CYS A 228 -2.66 -12.28 4.53
CA CYS A 228 -3.83 -12.20 3.65
C CYS A 228 -4.33 -13.63 3.35
N ARG A 229 -4.74 -14.37 4.38
CA ARG A 229 -5.33 -15.69 4.23
C ARG A 229 -6.66 -15.62 4.98
N GLN A 230 -7.75 -15.48 4.20
CA GLN A 230 -9.18 -15.37 4.56
C GLN A 230 -9.79 -13.98 4.35
N LEU A 231 -9.89 -13.59 3.07
CA LEU A 231 -11.10 -12.95 2.53
C LEU A 231 -11.42 -13.64 1.20
#